data_AF-A0A418NPM9-F1
#
_entry.id   AF-A0A418NPM9-F1
#
_cell.length_a   1.000
_cell.length_b   1.000
_cell.length_c   1.000
_cell.angle_alpha   90.00
_cell.angle_beta   90.00
_cell.angle_gamma   90.00
#
_symmetry.space_group_name_H-M   'P 1'
#
loop_
_entity.id
_entity.type
_entity.pdbx_description
1 polymer ?
#
loop_
_entity_poly.entity_id
_entity_poly.type
_entity_poly.pdbx_seq_one_letter_code
_entity_poly.pdbx_strand_id
1 'polypeptide(L)'
;MHNSERVCMERKFQSVGVTLSPQMVGKLDHLANVRGVSRSEAIRVSLELGVPLLNLGIALNGQRALTILEHTQLALSLLVERQYPEDSDELIRAAMRNVREHHA
;
A
#
# COMPACT_ATOMS: atom_id res chain seq x y z
N MET A 1 -31.72 -7.78 -33.90
CA MET A 1 -31.85 -6.62 -32.99
C MET A 1 -31.84 -7.12 -31.55
N HIS A 2 -30.71 -6.95 -30.85
CA HIS A 2 -30.65 -7.08 -29.40
C HIS A 2 -29.57 -6.12 -28.91
N ASN A 3 -30.01 -4.98 -28.39
CA ASN A 3 -29.18 -3.95 -27.79
C ASN A 3 -28.70 -4.48 -26.43
N SER A 4 -27.43 -4.82 -26.32
CA SER A 4 -26.78 -5.02 -25.02
C SER A 4 -26.20 -3.68 -24.58
N GLU A 5 -26.99 -2.92 -23.83
CA GLU A 5 -26.52 -1.72 -23.15
C GLU A 5 -25.42 -2.12 -22.15
N ARG A 6 -24.17 -1.83 -22.51
CA ARG A 6 -23.08 -1.78 -21.53
C ARG A 6 -23.39 -0.60 -20.62
N VAL A 7 -23.87 -0.89 -19.42
CA VAL A 7 -23.90 0.10 -18.34
C VAL A 7 -22.45 0.41 -17.96
N CYS A 8 -21.86 1.39 -18.63
CA CYS A 8 -20.66 2.04 -18.17
C CYS A 8 -21.06 2.83 -16.91
N MET A 9 -20.81 2.26 -15.72
CA MET A 9 -20.86 3.04 -14.48
C MET A 9 -19.79 4.13 -14.57
N GLU A 10 -20.20 5.34 -14.95
CA GLU A 10 -19.37 6.53 -14.81
C GLU A 10 -19.01 6.68 -13.33
N ARG A 11 -17.71 6.54 -13.01
CA ARG A 11 -17.22 6.92 -11.68
C ARG A 11 -17.36 8.43 -11.56
N LYS A 12 -18.47 8.87 -10.98
CA LYS A 12 -18.76 10.27 -10.77
C LYS A 12 -17.85 10.82 -9.66
N PHE A 13 -16.76 11.46 -10.05
CA PHE A 13 -15.90 12.16 -9.11
C PHE A 13 -16.59 13.42 -8.60
N GLN A 14 -16.54 13.64 -7.29
CA GLN A 14 -16.98 14.89 -6.65
C GLN A 14 -15.76 15.72 -6.25
N SER A 15 -15.76 17.01 -6.59
CA SER A 15 -14.70 17.92 -6.18
C SER A 15 -14.92 18.39 -4.74
N VAL A 16 -13.85 18.38 -3.97
CA VAL A 16 -13.80 18.97 -2.62
C VAL A 16 -12.60 19.91 -2.58
N GLY A 17 -12.83 21.18 -2.29
CA GLY A 17 -11.78 22.18 -2.16
C GLY A 17 -11.17 22.16 -0.76
N VAL A 18 -9.84 21.99 -0.68
CA VAL A 18 -9.09 22.08 0.58
C VAL A 18 -7.85 22.93 0.39
N THR A 19 -7.50 23.74 1.38
CA THR A 19 -6.24 24.49 1.40
C THR A 19 -5.17 23.62 2.06
N LEU A 20 -4.00 23.52 1.42
CA LEU A 20 -2.86 22.75 1.91
C LEU A 20 -1.69 23.67 2.20
N SER A 21 -0.84 23.29 3.16
CA SER A 21 0.40 24.01 3.40
C SER A 21 1.38 23.79 2.22
N PRO A 22 2.31 24.73 1.96
CA PRO A 22 3.31 24.56 0.89
C PRO A 22 4.12 23.26 1.02
N GLN A 23 4.42 22.83 2.24
CA GLN A 23 5.14 21.59 2.51
C GLN A 23 4.32 20.34 2.10
N MET A 24 3.01 20.35 2.34
CA MET A 24 2.12 19.25 1.92
C MET A 24 2.02 19.18 0.40
N VAL A 25 1.93 20.33 -0.27
CA VAL A 25 1.95 20.39 -1.75
C VAL A 25 3.25 19.79 -2.28
N GLY A 26 4.40 20.15 -1.71
CA GLY A 26 5.70 19.58 -2.10
C GLY A 26 5.77 18.06 -1.94
N LYS A 27 5.20 17.51 -0.85
CA LYS A 27 5.13 16.05 -0.64
C LYS A 27 4.25 15.36 -1.68
N LEU A 28 3.11 15.96 -2.03
CA LEU A 28 2.20 15.43 -3.05
C LEU A 28 2.83 15.47 -4.44
N ASP A 29 3.55 16.53 -4.78
CA ASP A 29 4.27 16.66 -6.05
C ASP A 29 5.38 15.61 -6.16
N HIS A 30 6.13 15.41 -5.08
CA HIS A 30 7.13 14.35 -5.03
C HIS A 30 6.50 12.96 -5.23
N LEU A 31 5.41 12.66 -4.53
CA LEU A 31 4.69 11.39 -4.66
C LEU A 31 4.15 11.18 -6.08
N ALA A 32 3.57 12.22 -6.67
CA ALA A 32 3.07 12.22 -8.04
C ALA A 32 4.18 11.90 -9.05
N ASN A 33 5.35 12.54 -8.90
CA ASN A 33 6.51 12.33 -9.75
C ASN A 33 7.06 10.90 -9.62
N VAL A 34 7.24 10.39 -8.39
CA VAL A 34 7.76 9.03 -8.15
C VAL A 34 6.85 7.95 -8.74
N ARG A 35 5.52 8.17 -8.70
CA ARG A 35 4.53 7.23 -9.23
C ARG A 35 4.18 7.46 -10.71
N GLY A 36 4.66 8.53 -11.33
CA GLY A 36 4.30 8.90 -12.71
C GLY A 36 2.82 9.24 -12.90
N VAL A 37 2.16 9.80 -11.87
CA VAL A 37 0.73 10.12 -11.89
C VAL A 37 0.47 11.62 -11.70
N SER A 38 -0.76 12.08 -11.95
CA SER A 38 -1.15 13.46 -11.66
C SER A 38 -1.18 13.75 -10.16
N ARG A 39 -1.01 15.02 -9.77
CA ARG A 39 -1.19 15.47 -8.38
C ARG A 39 -2.56 15.07 -7.82
N SER A 40 -3.62 15.21 -8.60
CA SER A 40 -4.97 14.83 -8.20
C SER A 40 -5.09 13.33 -7.91
N GLU A 41 -4.39 12.51 -8.69
CA GLU A 41 -4.34 11.06 -8.45
C GLU A 41 -3.53 10.71 -7.20
N ALA A 42 -2.39 11.37 -7.00
CA ALA A 42 -1.61 11.22 -5.77
C ALA A 42 -2.42 11.59 -4.53
N ILE A 43 -3.25 12.64 -4.59
CA ILE A 43 -4.18 13.01 -3.52
C ILE A 43 -5.24 11.92 -3.30
N ARG A 44 -5.89 11.44 -4.35
CA ARG A 44 -6.91 10.38 -4.25
C ARG A 44 -6.37 9.13 -3.59
N VAL A 45 -5.25 8.60 -4.08
CA VAL A 45 -4.60 7.42 -3.51
C VAL A 45 -4.21 7.64 -2.05
N SER A 46 -3.73 8.84 -1.70
CA SER A 46 -3.40 9.18 -0.32
C SER A 46 -4.64 9.14 0.60
N LEU A 47 -5.80 9.58 0.10
CA LEU A 47 -7.06 9.53 0.84
C LEU A 47 -7.60 8.11 0.95
N GLU A 48 -7.53 7.33 -0.14
CA GLU A 48 -7.95 5.92 -0.16
C GLU A 48 -7.16 5.06 0.82
N LEU A 49 -5.87 5.36 1.06
CA LEU A 49 -5.05 4.70 2.08
C LEU A 49 -5.24 5.31 3.48
N GLY A 50 -5.23 6.65 3.58
CA GLY A 50 -5.19 7.34 4.86
C GLY A 50 -6.50 7.25 5.64
N VAL A 51 -7.65 7.44 4.97
CA VAL A 51 -8.96 7.48 5.65
C VAL A 51 -9.30 6.14 6.32
N PRO A 52 -9.16 4.97 5.66
CA PRO A 52 -9.41 3.69 6.32
C PRO A 52 -8.52 3.45 7.54
N LEU A 53 -7.23 3.78 7.46
CA LEU A 53 -6.30 3.63 8.59
C LEU A 53 -6.69 4.51 9.77
N LEU A 54 -7.06 5.76 9.51
CA LEU A 54 -7.51 6.69 10.55
C LEU A 54 -8.83 6.23 11.18
N ASN A 55 -9.75 5.67 10.39
CA ASN A 55 -11.01 5.10 10.91
C ASN A 55 -10.79 3.91 11.84
N LEU A 56 -9.70 3.15 11.64
CA LEU A 56 -9.29 2.07 12.55
C LEU A 56 -8.55 2.58 13.80
N GLY A 57 -8.44 3.90 13.98
CA GLY A 57 -7.68 4.53 15.06
C GLY A 57 -6.16 4.39 14.90
N ILE A 58 -5.68 3.99 13.71
CA ILE A 58 -4.27 3.73 13.46
C ILE A 58 -3.59 5.04 13.04
N ALA A 59 -2.88 5.66 13.98
CA ALA A 59 -1.90 6.70 13.68
C ALA A 59 -0.56 6.02 13.35
N LEU A 60 -0.28 5.84 12.06
CA LEU A 60 0.85 5.02 11.60
C LEU A 60 2.15 5.83 11.63
N ASN A 61 3.05 5.49 12.56
CA ASN A 61 4.45 5.90 12.48
C ASN A 61 5.17 4.91 11.55
N GLY A 62 5.40 5.33 10.30
CA GLY A 62 5.96 4.46 9.26
C GLY A 62 7.31 3.84 9.63
N GLN A 63 8.21 4.61 10.26
CA GLN A 63 9.50 4.09 10.70
C GLN A 63 9.33 3.00 11.76
N ARG A 64 8.48 3.25 12.77
CA ARG A 64 8.23 2.28 13.84
C ARG A 64 7.53 1.03 13.31
N ALA A 65 6.59 1.18 12.38
CA ALA A 65 5.92 0.06 11.73
C ALA A 65 6.91 -0.79 10.91
N LEU A 66 7.77 -0.16 10.12
CA LEU A 66 8.81 -0.85 9.35
C LEU A 66 9.79 -1.60 10.26
N THR A 67 10.24 -0.96 11.34
CA THR A 67 11.13 -1.60 12.31
C THR A 67 10.48 -2.83 12.96
N ILE A 68 9.19 -2.77 13.31
CA ILE A 68 8.47 -3.92 13.86
C ILE A 68 8.38 -5.06 12.83
N LEU A 69 8.06 -4.73 11.57
CA LEU A 69 7.96 -5.71 10.49
C LEU A 69 9.30 -6.40 10.23
N GLU A 70 10.38 -5.63 10.09
CA GLU A 70 11.73 -6.17 9.88
C GLU A 70 12.20 -7.02 11.07
N HIS A 71 11.98 -6.53 12.29
CA HIS A 71 12.35 -7.27 13.50
C HIS A 71 11.59 -8.61 13.57
N THR A 72 10.29 -8.60 13.27
CA THR A 72 9.47 -9.82 13.30
C THR A 72 9.93 -10.81 12.24
N GLN A 73 10.22 -10.35 11.01
CA GLN A 73 10.77 -11.23 9.97
C GLN A 73 12.11 -11.82 10.39
N LEU A 74 13.04 -11.01 10.90
CA LEU A 74 14.35 -11.49 11.31
C LEU A 74 14.26 -12.50 12.46
N ALA A 75 13.43 -12.21 13.47
CA ALA A 75 13.21 -13.12 14.60
C ALA A 75 12.64 -14.47 14.15
N LEU A 76 11.69 -14.44 13.20
CA LEU A 76 11.12 -15.65 12.63
C LEU A 76 12.14 -16.43 11.79
N SER A 77 12.94 -15.76 10.96
CA SER A 77 14.01 -16.42 10.19
C SER A 77 15.00 -17.12 11.09
N LEU A 78 15.47 -16.45 12.16
CA LEU A 78 16.39 -17.06 13.13
C LEU A 78 15.79 -18.26 13.84
N LEU A 79 14.48 -18.23 14.13
CA LEU A 79 13.78 -19.34 14.77
C LEU A 79 13.67 -20.55 13.82
N VAL A 80 13.34 -20.31 12.55
CA VAL A 80 13.26 -21.34 11.51
C VAL A 80 14.63 -21.93 11.23
N GLU A 81 15.67 -21.11 11.04
CA GLU A 81 17.04 -21.58 10.85
C GLU A 81 17.51 -22.47 12.01
N ARG A 82 17.11 -22.14 13.24
CA ARG A 82 17.49 -22.91 14.42
C ARG A 82 16.72 -24.23 14.58
N GLN A 83 15.45 -24.29 14.16
CA GLN A 83 14.59 -25.47 14.36
C GLN A 83 14.50 -26.38 13.14
N TYR A 84 14.57 -25.82 11.94
CA TYR A 84 14.40 -26.47 10.65
C TYR A 84 15.44 -25.93 9.64
N PRO A 85 16.74 -26.10 9.90
CA PRO A 85 17.81 -25.50 9.08
C PRO A 85 17.74 -25.93 7.61
N GLU A 86 17.34 -27.18 7.34
CA GLU A 86 17.25 -27.75 5.99
C GLU A 86 16.11 -27.14 5.15
N ASP A 87 15.06 -26.61 5.80
CA ASP A 87 13.85 -26.10 5.14
C ASP A 87 13.82 -24.56 5.05
N SER A 88 14.75 -23.88 5.72
CA SER A 88 14.78 -22.42 5.86
C SER A 88 14.72 -21.69 4.51
N ASP A 89 15.56 -22.11 3.56
CA ASP A 89 15.65 -21.49 2.24
C ASP A 89 14.39 -21.74 1.39
N GLU A 90 13.71 -22.87 1.57
CA GLU A 90 12.49 -23.17 0.83
C GLU A 90 11.31 -22.38 1.38
N LEU A 91 11.26 -22.12 2.69
CA LEU A 91 10.22 -21.30 3.33
C LEU A 91 10.25 -19.84 2.86
N ILE A 92 11.44 -19.24 2.74
CA ILE A 92 11.58 -17.88 2.18
C ILE A 92 11.13 -17.87 0.72
N ARG A 93 11.53 -18.86 -0.07
CA ARG A 93 11.11 -18.99 -1.47
C ARG A 93 9.59 -19.18 -1.62
N ALA A 94 8.97 -19.97 -0.75
CA ALA A 94 7.53 -20.17 -0.72
C ALA A 94 6.76 -18.90 -0.36
N ALA A 95 7.23 -18.15 0.65
CA ALA A 95 6.63 -16.87 1.02
C ALA A 95 6.69 -15.86 -0.15
N MET A 96 7.83 -15.77 -0.85
CA MET A 96 7.96 -14.91 -2.03
C MET A 96 7.06 -15.34 -3.20
N ARG A 97 6.84 -16.64 -3.40
CA ARG A 97 5.88 -17.14 -4.40
C ARG A 97 4.45 -16.72 -4.04
N ASN A 98 4.04 -16.94 -2.79
CA ASN A 98 2.69 -16.58 -2.33
C ASN A 98 2.38 -15.10 -2.50
N VAL A 99 3.32 -14.20 -2.18
CA VAL A 99 3.13 -12.75 -2.37
C VAL A 99 2.91 -12.41 -3.85
N ARG A 100 3.69 -12.98 -4.76
CA ARG A 100 3.53 -12.75 -6.20
C ARG A 100 2.21 -13.27 -6.75
N GLU A 101 1.72 -14.39 -6.23
CA GLU A 101 0.52 -15.05 -6.74
C GLU A 101 -0.78 -14.45 -6.18
N HIS A 102 -0.77 -13.91 -4.95
CA HIS A 102 -1.99 -13.50 -4.25
C HIS A 102 -2.08 -12.00 -3.95
N HIS A 103 -0.99 -11.25 -4.06
CA HIS A 103 -0.93 -9.83 -3.68
C HIS A 103 -0.31 -8.91 -4.76
N ALA A 104 -0.19 -9.40 -6.00
CA ALA A 104 0.26 -8.63 -7.17
C ALA A 104 -0.89 -7.92 -7.89
#